data_AF-A0AA97DFN4-F1
#
_entry.id   AF-A0AA97DFN4-F1
#
_cell.length_a   1.000
_cell.length_b   1.000
_cell.length_c   1.000
_cell.angle_alpha   90.00
_cell.angle_beta   90.00
_cell.angle_gamma   90.00
#
_symmetry.space_group_name_H-M   'P 1'
#
loop_
_entity.id
_entity.type
_entity.pdbx_description
1 polymer ?
#
loop_
_entity_poly.entity_id
_entity_poly.type
_entity_poly.pdbx_seq_one_letter_code
_entity_poly.pdbx_strand_id
1 'polypeptide(L)'
;MSTQDALLKQVSITATDQNLVARFELDGNVPDSGAYVVGLVAANEDYSNQRRLGIEFMNGEAISFFSFNHALSAEENYDIKGVEHSGNVITGSFPASAIQGLPKGHVMTAFSEADGRDFQSGVPVKEEFHGS
;
A
#
# COMPACT_ATOMS: atom_id res chain seq x y z
N MET A 1 -25.33 -6.37 12.51
CA MET A 1 -23.88 -6.58 12.38
C MET A 1 -23.34 -5.26 11.83
N SER A 2 -22.57 -4.52 12.64
CA SER A 2 -21.91 -3.31 12.14
C SER A 2 -20.79 -3.80 11.24
N THR A 3 -20.85 -3.53 9.94
CA THR A 3 -19.67 -3.67 9.10
C THR A 3 -18.67 -2.66 9.64
N GLN A 4 -17.59 -3.13 10.25
CA GLN A 4 -16.43 -2.28 10.49
C GLN A 4 -15.79 -2.12 9.11
N ASP A 5 -16.29 -1.14 8.35
CA ASP A 5 -15.79 -0.88 7.01
C ASP A 5 -14.36 -0.37 7.16
N ALA A 6 -13.37 -1.24 6.96
CA ALA A 6 -11.93 -0.96 7.04
C ALA A 6 -11.48 -0.06 5.87
N LEU A 7 -12.03 1.16 5.82
CA LEU A 7 -11.83 2.09 4.72
C LEU A 7 -10.58 2.91 4.96
N LEU A 8 -9.77 3.09 3.93
CA LEU A 8 -8.68 4.07 3.92
C LEU A 8 -9.26 5.47 4.15
N LYS A 9 -8.95 6.02 5.32
CA LYS A 9 -9.30 7.39 5.74
C LYS A 9 -8.22 8.38 5.34
N GLN A 10 -6.96 8.01 5.54
CA GLN A 10 -5.81 8.82 5.18
C GLN A 10 -4.66 7.92 4.80
N VAL A 11 -3.93 8.29 3.74
CA VAL A 11 -2.69 7.61 3.36
C VAL A 11 -1.58 8.63 3.21
N SER A 12 -0.43 8.37 3.81
CA SER A 12 0.78 9.16 3.63
C SER A 12 1.97 8.30 3.27
N ILE A 13 2.94 8.92 2.61
CA ILE A 13 4.23 8.30 2.32
C ILE A 13 5.37 9.20 2.77
N THR A 14 6.45 8.57 3.22
CA THR A 14 7.76 9.22 3.39
C THR A 14 8.78 8.44 2.56
N ALA A 15 9.41 9.10 1.59
CA ALA A 15 10.50 8.52 0.82
C ALA A 15 11.84 8.83 1.49
N THR A 16 12.70 7.82 1.57
CA THR A 16 14.11 7.91 1.98
C THR A 16 14.99 7.30 0.90
N ASP A 17 16.30 7.39 1.03
CA ASP A 17 17.24 6.76 0.07
C ASP A 17 17.08 5.23 0.01
N GLN A 18 16.60 4.60 1.09
CA GLN A 18 16.53 3.14 1.21
C GLN A 18 15.11 2.59 1.08
N ASN A 19 14.10 3.34 1.53
CA ASN A 19 12.74 2.86 1.65
C ASN A 19 11.71 3.93 1.28
N LEU A 20 10.57 3.45 0.77
CA LEU A 20 9.29 4.16 0.75
C LEU A 20 8.45 3.64 1.92
N VAL A 21 8.27 4.47 2.94
CA VAL A 21 7.42 4.14 4.09
C VAL A 21 6.01 4.63 3.79
N ALA A 22 5.08 3.69 3.64
CA ALA A 22 3.67 3.96 3.44
C ALA A 22 2.91 3.77 4.76
N ARG A 23 2.06 4.73 5.11
CA ARG A 23 1.21 4.66 6.29
C ARG A 23 -0.25 4.80 5.87
N PHE A 24 -1.05 3.80 6.22
CA PHE A 24 -2.47 3.71 5.94
C PHE A 24 -3.24 3.85 7.26
N GLU A 25 -4.04 4.90 7.38
CA GLU A 25 -5.04 5.02 8.44
C GLU A 25 -6.39 4.54 7.94
N LEU A 26 -7.00 3.67 8.73
CA LEU A 26 -8.33 3.14 8.49
C LEU A 26 -9.37 3.91 9.31
N ASP A 27 -10.56 4.07 8.73
CA ASP A 27 -11.80 4.12 9.48
C ASP A 27 -12.13 2.67 9.88
N GLY A 28 -12.29 2.36 11.17
CA GLY A 28 -12.32 0.98 11.67
C GLY A 28 -10.94 0.32 11.81
N ASN A 29 -10.88 -1.02 11.86
CA ASN A 29 -9.64 -1.80 11.99
C ASN A 29 -9.52 -2.79 10.82
N VAL A 30 -8.35 -3.41 10.66
CA VAL A 30 -8.21 -4.58 9.78
C VAL A 30 -9.26 -5.63 10.16
N PRO A 31 -10.02 -6.19 9.19
CA PRO A 31 -11.01 -7.23 9.47
C PRO A 31 -10.39 -8.44 10.15
N ASP A 32 -11.05 -8.97 11.18
CA ASP A 32 -10.64 -10.17 11.92
C ASP A 32 -10.91 -11.48 11.17
N SER A 33 -11.58 -11.40 10.02
CA SER A 33 -11.98 -12.52 9.20
C SER A 33 -11.95 -12.14 7.72
N GLY A 34 -11.58 -13.12 6.89
CA GLY A 34 -11.48 -12.94 5.44
C GLY A 34 -10.14 -12.35 4.99
N ALA A 35 -10.08 -12.00 3.70
CA ALA A 35 -8.89 -11.41 3.09
C ALA A 35 -9.05 -9.89 2.98
N TYR A 36 -8.00 -9.14 3.32
CA TYR A 36 -7.97 -7.70 3.19
C TYR A 36 -6.63 -7.24 2.66
N VAL A 37 -6.62 -6.38 1.64
CA VAL A 37 -5.39 -5.82 1.06
C VAL A 37 -5.44 -4.31 1.18
N VAL A 38 -4.34 -3.69 1.58
CA VAL A 38 -4.08 -2.26 1.37
C VAL A 38 -2.83 -2.08 0.56
N GLY A 39 -2.77 -1.01 -0.21
CA GLY A 39 -1.59 -0.77 -1.00
C GLY A 39 -1.56 0.57 -1.71
N LEU A 40 -0.46 0.75 -2.43
CA LEU A 40 -0.21 1.89 -3.29
C LEU A 40 -0.19 1.41 -4.75
N VAL A 41 -0.75 2.24 -5.61
CA VAL A 41 -0.47 2.23 -7.04
C VAL A 41 0.43 3.43 -7.30
N ALA A 42 1.62 3.17 -7.84
CA ALA A 42 2.54 4.19 -8.32
C ALA A 42 2.70 4.03 -9.83
N ALA A 43 2.48 5.10 -10.59
CA ALA A 43 2.51 5.05 -12.04
C ALA A 43 3.13 6.32 -12.64
N ASN A 44 3.67 6.24 -13.85
CA ASN A 44 3.92 7.45 -14.63
C ASN A 44 2.60 8.11 -15.08
N GLU A 45 2.65 9.37 -15.52
CA GLU A 45 1.46 10.17 -15.85
C GLU A 45 0.54 9.53 -16.91
N ASP A 46 1.11 8.75 -17.84
CA ASP A 46 0.36 8.04 -18.89
C ASP A 46 -0.01 6.59 -18.52
N TYR A 47 0.31 6.16 -17.29
CA TYR A 47 0.08 4.82 -16.76
C TYR A 47 0.73 3.66 -17.54
N SER A 48 1.63 3.94 -18.49
CA SER A 48 2.34 2.88 -19.24
C SER A 48 3.32 2.07 -18.37
N ASN A 49 3.75 2.64 -17.24
CA ASN A 49 4.55 1.95 -16.23
C ASN A 49 3.87 2.08 -14.88
N GLN A 50 3.42 0.95 -14.34
CA GLN A 50 2.73 0.88 -13.06
C GLN A 50 3.45 -0.08 -12.12
N ARG A 51 3.46 0.29 -10.84
CA ARG A 51 3.83 -0.52 -9.68
C ARG A 51 2.63 -0.62 -8.77
N ARG A 52 2.31 -1.83 -8.34
CA ARG A 52 1.33 -2.08 -7.28
C ARG A 52 2.11 -2.59 -6.08
N LEU A 53 2.06 -1.86 -4.96
CA LEU A 53 2.72 -2.21 -3.72
C LEU A 53 1.63 -2.60 -2.73
N GLY A 54 1.72 -3.78 -2.13
CA GLY A 54 0.61 -4.35 -1.35
C GLY A 54 1.05 -4.97 -0.03
N ILE A 55 0.15 -4.88 0.93
CA ILE A 55 0.17 -5.64 2.19
C ILE A 55 -1.15 -6.42 2.23
N GLU A 56 -1.06 -7.74 2.32
CA GLU A 56 -2.22 -8.61 2.44
C GLU A 56 -2.35 -9.12 3.87
N PHE A 57 -3.59 -9.09 4.36
CA PHE A 57 -4.01 -9.62 5.64
C PHE A 57 -4.98 -10.77 5.42
N MET A 58 -4.86 -11.79 6.28
CA MET A 58 -5.81 -12.90 6.39
C MET A 58 -6.23 -13.02 7.84
N ASN A 59 -7.53 -12.88 8.11
CA ASN A 59 -8.10 -12.95 9.46
C ASN A 59 -7.38 -12.03 10.47
N GLY A 60 -7.09 -10.78 10.07
CA GLY A 60 -6.46 -9.79 10.92
C GLY A 60 -4.93 -9.83 10.98
N GLU A 61 -4.28 -10.85 10.41
CA GLU A 61 -2.82 -11.01 10.44
C GLU A 61 -2.22 -10.71 9.07
N ALA A 62 -1.12 -9.94 9.04
CA ALA A 62 -0.39 -9.68 7.80
C ALA A 62 0.30 -10.98 7.32
N ILE A 63 0.01 -11.40 6.08
CA ILE A 63 0.53 -12.64 5.49
C ILE A 63 1.38 -12.41 4.25
N SER A 64 1.28 -11.25 3.60
CA SER A 64 2.08 -10.92 2.42
C SER A 64 2.47 -9.45 2.40
N PHE A 65 3.66 -9.18 1.86
CA PHE A 65 4.21 -7.85 1.65
C PHE A 65 4.98 -7.86 0.33
N PHE A 66 4.50 -7.11 -0.67
CA PHE A 66 4.96 -7.32 -2.04
C PHE A 66 4.94 -6.05 -2.89
N SER A 67 5.63 -6.11 -4.04
CA SER A 67 5.36 -5.23 -5.17
C SER A 67 5.19 -6.00 -6.46
N PHE A 68 4.38 -5.47 -7.36
CA PHE A 68 4.16 -6.01 -8.69
C PHE A 68 4.46 -4.94 -9.74
N ASN A 69 5.31 -5.30 -10.69
CA ASN A 69 5.65 -4.47 -11.83
C ASN A 69 4.86 -4.95 -13.05
N HIS A 70 3.86 -4.16 -13.46
CA HIS A 70 3.00 -4.48 -14.59
C HIS A 70 3.76 -4.57 -15.92
N ALA A 71 4.77 -3.72 -16.13
CA ALA A 71 5.53 -3.69 -17.37
C ALA A 71 6.38 -4.97 -17.57
N LEU A 72 6.84 -5.57 -16.47
CA LEU A 72 7.65 -6.79 -16.49
C LEU A 72 6.87 -8.06 -16.15
N SER A 73 5.58 -7.92 -15.76
CA SER A 73 4.78 -9.02 -15.22
C SER A 73 5.51 -9.78 -14.10
N ALA A 74 6.18 -9.02 -13.21
CA ALA A 74 7.05 -9.56 -12.18
C ALA A 74 6.57 -9.13 -10.80
N GLU A 75 6.44 -10.10 -9.90
CA GLU A 75 6.18 -9.91 -8.48
C GLU A 75 7.47 -10.05 -7.68
N GLU A 76 7.65 -9.18 -6.70
CA GLU A 76 8.70 -9.29 -5.70
C GLU A 76 8.04 -9.35 -4.32
N ASN A 77 8.39 -10.37 -3.55
CA ASN A 77 7.90 -10.57 -2.19
C ASN A 77 9.00 -10.15 -1.19
N TYR A 78 8.59 -9.45 -0.14
CA TYR A 78 9.45 -8.89 0.89
C TYR A 78 9.23 -9.59 2.23
N ASP A 79 10.14 -9.39 3.19
CA ASP A 79 9.98 -9.92 4.55
C ASP A 79 8.82 -9.18 5.25
N ILE A 80 7.88 -9.94 5.82
CA ILE A 80 6.71 -9.40 6.54
C ILE A 80 7.10 -8.51 7.73
N LYS A 81 8.35 -8.60 8.21
CA LYS A 81 8.91 -7.66 9.21
C LYS A 81 8.93 -6.20 8.73
N GLY A 82 8.79 -5.95 7.43
CA GLY A 82 8.59 -4.60 6.88
C GLY A 82 7.19 -4.03 7.14
N VAL A 83 6.28 -4.83 7.72
CA VAL A 83 4.90 -4.43 8.02
C VAL A 83 4.72 -4.33 9.53
N GLU A 84 4.18 -3.19 9.97
CA GLU A 84 3.69 -3.00 11.32
C GLU A 84 2.20 -2.65 11.26
N HIS A 85 1.38 -3.21 12.13
CA HIS A 85 -0.01 -2.80 12.25
C HIS A 85 -0.46 -2.76 13.72
N SER A 86 -1.26 -1.76 14.06
CA SER A 86 -1.86 -1.63 15.39
C SER A 86 -3.19 -0.90 15.29
N GLY A 87 -4.27 -1.60 15.65
CA GLY A 87 -5.63 -1.07 15.53
C GLY A 87 -5.96 -0.65 14.09
N ASN A 88 -6.10 0.66 13.89
CA ASN A 88 -6.51 1.26 12.63
C ASN A 88 -5.34 1.80 11.79
N VAL A 89 -4.09 1.52 12.17
CA VAL A 89 -2.91 2.00 11.45
C VAL A 89 -2.10 0.82 10.93
N ILE A 90 -1.77 0.87 9.64
CA ILE A 90 -0.85 -0.06 8.97
C ILE A 90 0.32 0.74 8.41
N THR A 91 1.53 0.27 8.65
CA THR A 91 2.76 0.85 8.10
C THR A 91 3.49 -0.22 7.29
N GLY A 92 3.83 0.07 6.04
CA GLY A 92 4.68 -0.76 5.20
C GLY A 92 5.95 -0.02 4.81
N SER A 93 7.11 -0.57 5.16
CA SER A 93 8.43 -0.05 4.75
C SER A 93 8.91 -0.77 3.50
N PHE A 94 8.50 -0.30 2.33
CA PHE A 94 8.88 -0.90 1.05
C PHE A 94 10.32 -0.50 0.69
N PRO A 95 11.16 -1.42 0.20
CA PRO A 95 12.45 -1.05 -0.36
C PRO A 95 12.30 -0.03 -1.49
N ALA A 96 13.25 0.90 -1.64
CA ALA A 96 13.21 1.89 -2.72
C ALA A 96 13.19 1.24 -4.13
N SER A 97 13.68 0.00 -4.26
CA SER A 97 13.58 -0.79 -5.49
C SER A 97 12.13 -1.03 -5.95
N ALA A 98 11.15 -1.06 -5.02
CA ALA A 98 9.75 -1.29 -5.31
C ALA A 98 9.13 -0.22 -6.24
N ILE A 99 9.69 1.00 -6.24
CA ILE A 99 9.29 2.10 -7.13
C ILE A 99 10.38 2.49 -8.13
N GLN A 100 11.47 1.72 -8.20
CA GLN A 100 12.58 2.04 -9.09
C GLN A 100 12.14 2.02 -10.57
N GLY A 101 12.62 3.03 -11.31
CA GLY A 101 12.29 3.23 -12.71
C GLY A 101 11.04 4.07 -12.96
N LEU A 102 10.31 4.48 -11.91
CA LEU A 102 9.28 5.50 -12.05
C LEU A 102 9.93 6.89 -12.13
N PRO A 103 9.53 7.75 -13.10
CA PRO A 103 10.10 9.08 -13.25
C PRO A 103 9.66 10.01 -12.10
N LYS A 104 10.34 11.15 -11.98
CA LYS A 104 9.82 12.27 -11.16
C LYS A 104 8.47 12.72 -11.73
N GLY A 105 7.51 13.06 -10.86
CA GLY A 105 6.13 13.36 -11.26
C GLY A 105 5.25 12.12 -11.46
N HIS A 106 5.61 10.99 -10.85
CA HIS A 106 4.73 9.81 -10.83
C HIS A 106 3.45 10.11 -10.04
N VAL A 107 2.33 9.56 -10.50
CA VAL A 107 1.08 9.53 -9.78
C VAL A 107 1.16 8.46 -8.71
N MET A 108 0.77 8.78 -7.48
CA MET A 108 0.60 7.80 -6.42
C MET A 108 -0.78 7.89 -5.79
N THR A 109 -1.48 6.76 -5.77
CA THR A 109 -2.80 6.61 -5.15
C THR A 109 -2.83 5.35 -4.31
N ALA A 110 -3.68 5.31 -3.29
CA ALA A 110 -3.89 4.12 -2.49
C ALA A 110 -5.16 3.37 -2.89
N PHE A 111 -5.20 2.09 -2.52
CA PHE A 111 -6.34 1.21 -2.74
C PHE A 111 -6.53 0.27 -1.55
N SER A 112 -7.74 -0.26 -1.42
CA SER A 112 -8.05 -1.37 -0.53
C SER A 112 -8.92 -2.40 -1.25
N GLU A 113 -8.73 -3.67 -0.91
CA GLU A 113 -9.52 -4.80 -1.42
C GLU A 113 -9.99 -5.66 -0.25
N ALA A 114 -11.16 -6.26 -0.38
CA ALA A 114 -11.73 -7.17 0.60
C ALA A 114 -12.33 -8.40 -0.10
N ASP A 115 -11.93 -9.59 0.32
CA ASP A 115 -12.37 -10.88 -0.23
C ASP A 115 -12.28 -10.94 -1.77
N GLY A 116 -11.18 -10.44 -2.33
CA GLY A 116 -10.92 -10.42 -3.77
C GLY A 116 -11.75 -9.40 -4.56
N ARG A 117 -12.37 -8.42 -3.89
CA ARG A 117 -13.11 -7.32 -4.53
C ARG A 117 -12.47 -5.98 -4.21
N ASP A 118 -12.40 -5.12 -5.23
CA ASP A 118 -12.04 -3.71 -5.06
C ASP A 118 -12.99 -3.07 -4.04
N PHE A 119 -12.42 -2.57 -2.95
CA PHE A 119 -13.16 -1.92 -1.88
C PHE A 119 -13.02 -0.40 -1.99
N GLN A 120 -11.81 0.10 -2.22
CA GLN A 120 -11.53 1.49 -2.62
C GLN A 120 -10.38 1.56 -3.62
N SER A 121 -10.44 2.53 -4.53
CA SER A 121 -9.37 2.81 -5.48
C SER A 121 -9.18 4.32 -5.68
N GLY A 122 -7.98 4.74 -6.09
CA GLY A 122 -7.69 6.14 -6.36
C GLY A 122 -7.66 7.04 -5.12
N VAL A 123 -7.47 6.47 -3.93
CA VAL A 123 -7.43 7.26 -2.68
C VAL A 123 -6.19 8.17 -2.70
N PRO A 124 -6.33 9.49 -2.47
CA PRO A 124 -5.19 10.40 -2.50
C PRO A 124 -4.13 10.04 -1.46
N VAL A 125 -2.86 10.14 -1.87
CA VAL A 125 -1.70 9.89 -1.00
C VAL A 125 -1.02 11.22 -0.71
N LYS A 126 -0.74 11.49 0.56
CA LYS A 126 0.02 12.67 0.98
C LYS A 126 1.50 12.34 1.06
N GLU A 127 2.33 13.09 0.32
CA GLU A 127 3.78 13.04 0.49
C GLU A 127 4.20 13.86 1.72
N GLU A 128 4.95 13.24 2.61
CA GLU A 128 5.56 13.89 3.78
C GLU A 128 7.05 14.09 3.53
N PHE A 129 7.45 15.36 3.42
CA PHE A 129 8.85 15.73 3.27
C PHE A 129 9.48 15.90 4.65
N HIS A 130 10.44 15.06 5.00
CA HIS A 130 11.39 15.44 6.05
C HIS A 130 12.35 16.45 5.44
N GLY A 131 12.24 17.71 5.90
CA GLY A 131 13.17 18.77 5.52
C GLY A 131 14.60 18.34 5.80
N SER A 132 15.46 18.51 4.80
CA SER A 132 16.91 18.38 4.85
C SER A 132 17.55 19.18 5.97
#